data_AF-A0A2K5K354-F1
#
_entry.id   AF-A0A2K5K354-F1
#
_cell.length_a   1.000
_cell.length_b   1.000
_cell.length_c   1.000
_cell.angle_alpha   90.00
_cell.angle_beta   90.00
_cell.angle_gamma   90.00
#
_symmetry.space_group_name_H-M   'P 1'
#
loop_
_entity.id
_entity.type
_entity.pdbx_description
1 polymer ?
#
loop_
_entity_poly.entity_id
_entity_poly.type
_entity_poly.pdbx_seq_one_letter_code
_entity_poly.pdbx_strand_id
1 'polypeptide(L)'
;MAAASAMAEASSKTTSEEDQRIQEPKEANSTTAQKKRRGLRGSRRRHANRRRDNFGDSFAAYFPQVLKQVHEGLSLSPESVSVMDSMVHDILDRIATEAGRLARYANRVTITSRDIQVAVRLLLPGKMGRLAEAQGTNATLRTSLCAIWQQRK
;
A
#
# COMPACT_ATOMS: atom_id res chain seq x y z
N MET A 1 47.19 -4.72 -43.90
CA MET A 1 46.38 -3.61 -43.34
C MET A 1 45.97 -4.01 -41.93
N ALA A 2 46.85 -3.74 -40.97
CA ALA A 2 46.68 -4.03 -39.55
C ALA A 2 45.81 -2.96 -38.88
N ALA A 3 45.08 -3.34 -37.83
CA ALA A 3 44.98 -2.60 -36.57
C ALA A 3 44.15 -3.41 -35.56
N ALA A 4 44.86 -4.08 -34.66
CA ALA A 4 44.37 -4.41 -33.32
C ALA A 4 44.56 -3.17 -32.44
N SER A 5 43.66 -2.91 -31.49
CA SER A 5 44.04 -2.22 -30.26
C SER A 5 43.04 -2.51 -29.14
N ALA A 6 43.49 -3.38 -28.24
CA ALA A 6 43.05 -3.44 -26.86
C ALA A 6 43.60 -2.22 -26.11
N MET A 7 42.90 -1.77 -25.07
CA MET A 7 43.46 -0.90 -24.03
C MET A 7 43.28 -1.54 -22.67
N ALA A 8 44.40 -1.55 -21.94
CA ALA A 8 44.56 -2.01 -20.58
C ALA A 8 44.98 -0.83 -19.69
N GLU A 9 44.54 -0.91 -18.43
CA GLU A 9 45.29 -0.63 -17.20
C GLU A 9 45.35 0.76 -16.52
N ALA A 10 45.53 0.64 -15.19
CA ALA A 10 45.95 1.58 -14.13
C ALA A 10 44.86 2.48 -13.50
N SER A 11 44.48 2.39 -12.21
CA SER A 11 45.15 2.16 -10.90
C SER A 11 46.04 3.31 -10.40
N SER A 12 45.50 4.10 -9.46
CA SER A 12 46.17 4.80 -8.34
C SER A 12 45.05 5.43 -7.47
N LYS A 13 44.67 4.97 -6.28
CA LYS A 13 45.34 4.97 -4.97
C LYS A 13 46.02 6.30 -4.64
N THR A 14 45.45 7.07 -3.69
CA THR A 14 45.99 7.39 -2.33
C THR A 14 45.43 8.72 -1.80
N THR A 15 44.89 8.67 -0.56
CA THR A 15 45.04 9.62 0.58
C THR A 15 44.85 11.13 0.32
N SER A 16 44.13 11.90 1.14
CA SER A 16 44.29 12.12 2.59
C SER A 16 43.07 12.99 3.03
N GLU A 17 42.33 12.63 4.09
CA GLU A 17 42.42 13.25 5.43
C GLU A 17 42.44 14.79 5.40
N GLU A 18 41.32 15.43 5.81
CA GLU A 18 41.43 16.56 6.74
C GLU A 18 40.21 16.65 7.67
N ASP A 19 40.55 16.46 8.93
CA ASP A 19 39.81 16.63 10.17
C ASP A 19 39.41 18.10 10.36
N GLN A 20 38.27 18.36 11.01
CA GLN A 20 38.13 19.54 11.88
C GLN A 20 36.94 19.40 12.84
N ARG A 21 37.29 18.85 14.01
CA ARG A 21 36.56 18.88 15.27
C ARG A 21 37.22 19.92 16.18
N ILE A 22 36.50 20.97 16.58
CA ILE A 22 36.82 21.86 17.73
C ILE A 22 35.47 22.33 18.32
N GLN A 23 34.95 21.73 19.38
CA GLN A 23 35.13 22.01 20.83
C GLN A 23 34.56 23.35 21.36
N GLU A 24 33.74 23.22 22.41
CA GLU A 24 33.10 24.23 23.27
C GLU A 24 34.08 25.19 23.98
N PRO A 25 33.54 26.27 24.57
CA PRO A 25 33.93 26.67 25.92
C PRO A 25 32.74 26.68 26.92
N LYS A 26 33.06 26.28 28.16
CA LYS A 26 32.25 26.38 29.38
C LYS A 26 32.62 27.61 30.22
N GLU A 27 31.75 27.87 31.21
CA GLU A 27 31.84 28.75 32.41
C GLU A 27 31.36 30.20 32.22
N ALA A 28 30.63 30.84 33.14
CA ALA A 28 29.96 30.51 34.41
C ALA A 28 28.97 31.66 34.75
N ASN A 29 28.24 31.54 35.89
CA ASN A 29 27.71 32.60 36.80
C ASN A 29 26.90 33.82 36.24
N SER A 30 25.78 34.31 36.79
CA SER A 30 25.13 34.20 38.10
C SER A 30 23.70 34.82 38.05
N THR A 31 22.83 34.34 38.93
CA THR A 31 21.66 34.97 39.60
C THR A 31 20.99 36.23 39.01
N THR A 32 19.65 36.22 38.87
CA THR A 32 18.70 36.99 39.72
C THR A 32 17.24 36.61 39.38
N ALA A 33 16.44 36.40 40.42
CA ALA A 33 15.01 36.08 40.38
C ALA A 33 14.16 37.17 39.71
N GLN A 34 13.05 36.78 39.06
CA GLN A 34 11.70 37.34 39.32
C GLN A 34 10.60 36.82 38.36
N LYS A 35 9.47 36.46 39.00
CA LYS A 35 8.09 36.74 38.53
C LYS A 35 7.45 35.84 37.46
N LYS A 36 6.79 34.80 37.97
CA LYS A 36 5.47 34.28 37.59
C LYS A 36 4.68 35.16 36.60
N ARG A 37 4.58 34.73 35.34
CA ARG A 37 3.45 35.07 34.46
C ARG A 37 2.99 33.82 33.70
N ARG A 38 1.78 33.37 34.03
CA ARG A 38 0.97 32.47 33.21
C ARG A 38 0.83 33.09 31.82
N GLY A 39 1.30 32.37 30.80
CA GLY A 39 1.12 32.71 29.40
C GLY A 39 0.69 31.47 28.65
N LEU A 40 -0.56 31.46 28.21
CA LEU A 40 -1.13 30.47 27.31
C LEU A 40 -0.25 30.32 26.07
N ARG A 41 0.44 29.18 25.92
CA ARG A 41 0.95 28.73 24.62
C ARG A 41 0.00 27.68 24.09
N GLY A 42 -0.92 28.17 23.26
CA GLY A 42 -1.81 27.36 22.46
C GLY A 42 -1.04 26.48 21.47
N SER A 43 -1.78 25.45 21.06
CA SER A 43 -1.62 24.70 19.82
C SER A 43 -0.30 23.96 19.62
N ARG A 44 -0.25 22.76 20.18
CA ARG A 44 -0.02 21.55 19.38
C ARG A 44 -0.87 20.44 19.98
N ARG A 45 -2.18 20.52 19.72
CA ARG A 45 -2.98 19.29 19.61
C ARG A 45 -2.36 18.53 18.45
N ARG A 46 -1.33 17.72 18.74
CA ARG A 46 -1.06 16.55 17.91
C ARG A 46 -2.38 15.82 17.96
N HIS A 47 -3.12 15.94 16.88
CA HIS A 47 -4.29 15.14 16.63
C HIS A 47 -3.73 13.73 16.52
N ALA A 48 -3.52 13.11 17.68
CA ALA A 48 -3.52 11.67 17.84
C ALA A 48 -4.96 11.19 17.64
N ASN A 49 -5.56 11.63 16.52
CA ASN A 49 -6.36 10.75 15.73
C ASN A 49 -5.32 9.79 15.13
N ARG A 50 -4.83 8.88 15.99
CA ARG A 50 -4.66 7.50 15.57
C ARG A 50 -6.01 7.21 14.97
N ARG A 51 -6.07 7.39 13.65
CA ARG A 51 -7.13 6.86 12.81
C ARG A 51 -7.37 5.50 13.43
N ARG A 52 -8.60 5.25 13.88
CA ARG A 52 -8.99 3.89 14.25
C ARG A 52 -8.41 3.03 13.17
N ASP A 53 -7.32 2.36 13.47
CA ASP A 53 -6.66 1.52 12.50
C ASP A 53 -7.74 0.52 12.18
N ASN A 54 -8.13 0.46 10.91
CA ASN A 54 -9.03 -0.53 10.35
C ASN A 54 -8.36 -1.92 10.45
N PHE A 55 -7.90 -2.28 11.65
CA PHE A 55 -7.16 -3.49 11.98
C PHE A 55 -8.00 -4.76 11.75
N GLY A 56 -9.28 -4.60 11.38
CA GLY A 56 -10.17 -5.67 10.91
C GLY A 56 -10.36 -5.76 9.38
N ASP A 57 -9.93 -4.77 8.59
CA ASP A 57 -10.22 -4.73 7.14
C ASP A 57 -9.00 -5.03 6.26
N SER A 58 -7.81 -5.23 6.84
CA SER A 58 -6.60 -5.49 6.06
C SER A 58 -6.63 -6.87 5.40
N PHE A 59 -6.21 -6.93 4.14
CA PHE A 59 -6.08 -8.16 3.36
C PHE A 59 -4.76 -8.90 3.61
N ALA A 60 -3.92 -8.42 4.54
CA ALA A 60 -2.60 -8.96 4.83
C ALA A 60 -2.57 -10.48 5.08
N ALA A 61 -3.61 -11.04 5.71
CA ALA A 61 -3.70 -12.47 6.01
C ALA A 61 -3.79 -13.34 4.74
N TYR A 62 -4.31 -12.82 3.64
CA TYR A 62 -4.54 -13.58 2.40
C TYR A 62 -3.31 -13.59 1.49
N PHE A 63 -2.44 -12.59 1.54
CA PHE A 63 -1.31 -12.49 0.61
C PHE A 63 -0.35 -13.68 0.68
N PRO A 64 0.05 -14.20 1.86
CA PRO A 64 0.91 -15.37 1.93
C PRO A 64 0.22 -16.64 1.38
N GLN A 65 -1.11 -16.74 1.51
CA GLN A 65 -1.87 -17.89 0.99
C GLN A 65 -1.91 -17.89 -0.54
N VAL A 66 -2.15 -16.72 -1.14
CA VAL A 66 -2.15 -16.55 -2.60
C VAL A 66 -0.74 -16.69 -3.17
N LEU A 67 0.27 -16.13 -2.49
CA LEU A 67 1.65 -16.17 -2.97
C LEU A 67 2.18 -17.60 -3.09
N LYS A 68 1.85 -18.47 -2.12
CA LYS A 68 2.22 -19.89 -2.15
C LYS A 68 1.65 -20.63 -3.35
N GLN A 69 0.53 -20.18 -3.92
CA GLN A 69 -0.04 -20.80 -5.13
C GLN A 69 0.78 -20.51 -6.39
N VAL A 70 1.59 -19.45 -6.37
CA VAL A 70 2.40 -19.01 -7.52
C VAL A 70 3.86 -19.42 -7.34
N HIS A 71 4.42 -19.23 -6.14
CA HIS A 71 5.80 -19.57 -5.81
C HIS A 71 5.92 -20.11 -4.38
N GLU A 72 6.39 -21.35 -4.26
CA GLU A 72 6.78 -21.94 -2.98
C GLU A 72 8.15 -21.38 -2.56
N GLY A 73 8.28 -20.96 -1.30
CA GLY A 73 9.53 -20.43 -0.73
C GLY A 73 9.72 -18.91 -0.79
N LEU A 74 8.86 -18.16 -1.50
CA LEU A 74 8.86 -16.69 -1.47
C LEU A 74 8.05 -16.17 -0.26
N SER A 75 8.48 -15.04 0.31
CA SER A 75 7.76 -14.33 1.37
C SER A 75 7.76 -12.82 1.10
N LEU A 76 6.73 -12.13 1.58
CA LEU A 76 6.58 -10.68 1.40
C LEU A 76 7.16 -9.92 2.60
N SER A 77 7.83 -8.80 2.34
CA SER A 77 8.25 -7.87 3.39
C SER A 77 7.04 -7.13 3.97
N PRO A 78 7.11 -6.63 5.22
CA PRO A 78 6.02 -5.86 5.82
C PRO A 78 5.69 -4.58 5.03
N GLU A 79 6.68 -3.91 4.41
CA GLU A 79 6.40 -2.76 3.55
C GLU A 79 5.65 -3.18 2.29
N SER A 80 6.04 -4.29 1.68
CA SER A 80 5.39 -4.82 0.48
C SER A 80 3.93 -5.18 0.75
N VAL A 81 3.65 -5.78 1.91
CA VAL A 81 2.28 -6.08 2.37
C VAL A 81 1.44 -4.81 2.47
N SER A 82 1.98 -3.72 3.04
CA SER A 82 1.27 -2.45 3.16
C SER A 82 0.93 -1.80 1.81
N VAL A 83 1.88 -1.85 0.86
CA VAL A 83 1.67 -1.36 -0.51
C VAL A 83 0.59 -2.18 -1.22
N MET A 84 0.65 -3.52 -1.10
CA MET A 84 -0.34 -4.41 -1.70
C MET A 84 -1.72 -4.24 -1.09
N ASP A 85 -1.82 -4.08 0.23
CA ASP A 85 -3.09 -3.83 0.92
C ASP A 85 -3.74 -2.55 0.43
N SER A 86 -2.97 -1.46 0.32
CA SER A 86 -3.45 -0.19 -0.23
C SER A 86 -3.87 -0.31 -1.70
N MET A 87 -3.14 -1.08 -2.51
CA MET A 87 -3.49 -1.33 -3.91
C MET A 87 -4.83 -2.05 -4.06
N VAL A 88 -5.11 -3.04 -3.21
CA VAL A 88 -6.41 -3.75 -3.21
C VAL A 88 -7.54 -2.78 -2.90
N HIS A 89 -7.38 -1.94 -1.88
CA HIS A 89 -8.39 -0.95 -1.50
C HIS A 89 -8.64 0.07 -2.62
N ASP A 90 -7.61 0.61 -3.29
CA ASP A 90 -7.78 1.56 -4.41
C ASP A 90 -8.57 0.93 -5.57
N ILE A 91 -8.28 -0.33 -5.92
CA ILE A 91 -9.01 -1.03 -6.98
C ILE A 91 -10.47 -1.29 -6.55
N LEU A 92 -10.70 -1.70 -5.30
CA LEU A 92 -12.03 -2.00 -4.79
C LEU A 92 -12.92 -0.74 -4.78
N ASP A 93 -12.37 0.38 -4.32
CA ASP A 93 -13.08 1.67 -4.28
C ASP A 93 -13.42 2.16 -5.69
N ARG A 94 -12.51 2.00 -6.66
CA ARG A 94 -12.79 2.32 -8.06
C ARG A 94 -13.90 1.46 -8.64
N ILE A 95 -13.88 0.15 -8.40
CA ILE A 95 -14.93 -0.77 -8.86
C ILE A 95 -16.28 -0.43 -8.22
N ALA A 96 -16.31 -0.20 -6.90
CA ALA A 96 -17.52 0.15 -6.18
C ALA A 96 -18.13 1.47 -6.70
N THR A 97 -17.28 2.46 -6.95
CA THR A 97 -17.69 3.77 -7.48
C THR A 97 -18.31 3.63 -8.86
N GLU A 98 -17.64 2.93 -9.79
CA GLU A 98 -18.17 2.75 -11.15
C GLU A 98 -19.40 1.84 -11.19
N ALA A 99 -19.45 0.77 -10.39
CA ALA A 99 -20.63 -0.07 -10.27
C ALA A 99 -21.84 0.70 -9.71
N GLY A 100 -21.61 1.60 -8.74
CA GLY A 100 -22.63 2.51 -8.22
C GLY A 100 -23.14 3.50 -9.27
N ARG A 101 -22.26 4.02 -10.14
CA ARG A 101 -22.68 4.86 -11.28
C ARG A 101 -23.51 4.08 -12.28
N LEU A 102 -23.12 2.85 -12.61
CA LEU A 102 -23.87 1.97 -13.51
C LEU A 102 -25.27 1.63 -12.99
N ALA A 103 -25.38 1.33 -11.69
CA ALA A 103 -26.69 1.10 -11.06
C ALA A 103 -27.59 2.35 -11.15
N ARG A 104 -27.03 3.55 -10.92
CA ARG A 104 -27.75 4.82 -11.07
C ARG A 104 -28.18 5.09 -12.51
N TYR A 105 -27.34 4.81 -13.50
CA TYR A 105 -27.72 4.93 -14.91
C TYR A 105 -28.86 3.98 -15.29
N ALA A 106 -28.92 2.80 -14.66
CA ALA A 106 -30.00 1.85 -14.84
C ALA A 106 -31.25 2.16 -14.00
N ASN A 107 -31.30 3.30 -13.29
CA ASN A 107 -32.37 3.68 -12.34
C ASN A 107 -32.60 2.63 -11.24
N ARG A 108 -31.55 1.91 -10.83
CA ARG A 108 -31.58 0.94 -9.75
C ARG A 108 -30.87 1.48 -8.52
N VAL A 109 -31.42 1.20 -7.34
CA VAL A 109 -30.78 1.52 -6.05
C VAL A 109 -29.83 0.39 -5.63
N THR A 110 -30.11 -0.84 -6.06
CA THR A 110 -29.30 -2.03 -5.76
C THR A 110 -28.21 -2.24 -6.81
N ILE A 111 -26.96 -2.41 -6.36
CA ILE A 111 -25.84 -2.83 -7.21
C ILE A 111 -25.96 -4.34 -7.45
N THR A 112 -25.97 -4.75 -8.71
CA THR A 112 -26.08 -6.15 -9.13
C THR A 112 -24.72 -6.72 -9.54
N SER A 113 -24.59 -8.05 -9.59
CA SER A 113 -23.38 -8.72 -10.10
C SER A 113 -23.03 -8.28 -11.52
N ARG A 114 -24.02 -7.95 -12.35
CA ARG A 114 -23.84 -7.40 -13.69
C ARG A 114 -23.18 -6.02 -13.67
N ASP A 115 -23.56 -5.17 -12.72
CA ASP A 115 -22.98 -3.82 -12.59
C ASP A 115 -21.50 -3.92 -12.19
N ILE A 116 -21.16 -4.84 -11.29
CA ILE A 116 -19.76 -5.13 -10.91
C ILE A 116 -18.99 -5.69 -12.10
N GLN A 117 -19.56 -6.64 -12.86
CA GLN A 117 -18.91 -7.22 -14.02
C GLN A 117 -18.58 -6.16 -15.08
N VAL A 118 -19.54 -5.29 -15.40
CA VAL A 118 -19.33 -4.21 -16.36
C VAL A 118 -18.31 -3.19 -15.83
N ALA A 119 -18.34 -2.85 -14.55
CA ALA A 119 -17.34 -1.97 -13.93
C ALA A 119 -15.91 -2.56 -14.04
N VAL A 120 -15.75 -3.86 -13.81
CA VAL A 120 -14.47 -4.57 -13.97
C VAL A 120 -13.95 -4.47 -15.41
N ARG A 121 -14.82 -4.63 -16.43
CA ARG A 121 -14.42 -4.46 -17.84
C ARG A 121 -13.97 -3.04 -18.16
N LEU A 122 -14.57 -2.04 -17.54
CA LEU A 122 -14.21 -0.64 -17.75
C LEU A 122 -12.87 -0.28 -17.10
N LEU A 123 -12.58 -0.85 -15.94
CA LEU A 123 -11.39 -0.51 -15.16
C LEU A 123 -10.16 -1.36 -15.50
N LEU A 124 -10.34 -2.63 -15.86
CA LEU A 124 -9.24 -3.57 -16.13
C LEU A 124 -9.16 -3.91 -17.63
N PRO A 125 -8.23 -3.31 -18.39
CA PRO A 125 -8.11 -3.55 -19.83
C PRO A 125 -7.49 -4.93 -20.16
N GLY A 126 -7.74 -5.38 -21.38
CA GLY A 126 -7.02 -6.50 -22.00
C GLY A 126 -7.26 -7.87 -21.36
N LYS A 127 -6.17 -8.64 -21.17
CA LYS A 127 -6.23 -10.02 -20.64
C LYS A 127 -6.62 -10.04 -19.15
N MET A 128 -6.25 -9.02 -18.38
CA MET A 128 -6.52 -8.96 -16.94
C MET A 128 -8.02 -8.89 -16.64
N GLY A 129 -8.76 -8.04 -17.36
CA GLY A 129 -10.21 -7.95 -17.20
C GLY A 129 -10.91 -9.29 -17.44
N ARG A 130 -10.58 -9.99 -18.54
CA ARG A 130 -11.16 -11.31 -18.85
C ARG A 130 -10.90 -12.36 -17.77
N LEU A 131 -9.68 -12.39 -17.22
CA LEU A 131 -9.34 -13.31 -16.13
C LEU A 131 -10.09 -12.95 -14.85
N ALA A 132 -10.19 -11.67 -14.51
CA ALA A 132 -10.93 -11.20 -13.34
C ALA A 132 -12.41 -11.61 -13.42
N GLU A 133 -13.03 -11.45 -14.59
CA GLU A 133 -14.42 -11.89 -14.80
C GLU A 133 -14.62 -13.40 -14.67
N ALA A 134 -13.71 -14.19 -15.25
CA ALA A 134 -13.76 -15.64 -15.16
C ALA A 134 -13.63 -16.11 -13.71
N GLN A 135 -12.71 -15.51 -12.94
CA GLN A 135 -12.55 -15.80 -11.52
C GLN A 135 -13.78 -15.38 -10.70
N GLY A 136 -14.34 -14.19 -10.95
CA GLY A 136 -15.55 -13.72 -10.29
C GLY A 136 -16.77 -14.61 -10.58
N THR A 137 -16.89 -15.11 -11.80
CA THR A 137 -17.96 -16.05 -12.19
C THR A 137 -17.79 -17.40 -11.49
N ASN A 138 -16.57 -17.93 -11.44
CA ASN A 138 -16.30 -19.17 -10.71
C ASN A 138 -16.63 -19.03 -9.22
N ALA A 139 -16.24 -17.91 -8.60
CA ALA A 139 -16.53 -17.62 -7.20
C ALA A 139 -18.03 -17.58 -6.91
N THR A 140 -18.81 -16.89 -7.74
CA THR A 140 -20.28 -16.80 -7.59
C THR A 140 -20.98 -18.15 -7.79
N LEU A 141 -20.48 -18.99 -8.68
CA LEU A 141 -20.97 -20.37 -8.83
C LEU A 141 -20.67 -21.21 -7.59
N ARG A 142 -19.45 -21.12 -7.04
CA ARG A 142 -19.09 -21.86 -5.83
C ARG A 142 -19.93 -21.44 -4.62
N THR A 143 -20.18 -20.15 -4.44
CA THR A 143 -20.98 -19.64 -3.31
C THR A 143 -22.45 -20.03 -3.45
N SER A 144 -23.04 -19.90 -4.65
CA SER A 144 -24.43 -20.31 -4.89
C SER A 144 -24.63 -21.81 -4.73
N LEU A 145 -23.71 -22.64 -5.25
CA LEU A 145 -23.77 -24.09 -5.04
C LEU A 145 -23.69 -24.42 -3.55
N CYS A 146 -22.71 -23.88 -2.82
CA CYS A 146 -22.58 -24.10 -1.38
C CYS A 146 -23.86 -23.74 -0.61
N ALA A 147 -24.49 -22.62 -0.94
CA ALA A 147 -25.75 -22.20 -0.34
C ALA A 147 -26.88 -23.21 -0.58
N ILE A 148 -26.98 -23.76 -1.80
CA ILE A 148 -27.97 -24.81 -2.13
C ILE A 148 -27.68 -26.11 -1.35
N TRP A 149 -26.41 -26.51 -1.26
CA TRP A 149 -26.00 -27.67 -0.46
C TRP A 149 -26.32 -27.50 1.02
N GLN A 150 -26.18 -26.28 1.55
CA GLN A 150 -26.47 -25.97 2.94
C GLN A 150 -27.98 -25.96 3.26
N GLN A 151 -28.84 -25.66 2.29
CA GLN A 151 -30.31 -25.76 2.46
C GLN A 151 -30.85 -27.19 2.38
N ARG A 152 -30.10 -28.14 1.80
CA ARG A 152 -30.51 -29.55 1.71
C ARG A 152 -30.14 -30.39 2.93
N LYS A 153 -29.52 -29.79 3.94
CA LYS A 153 -29.06 -30.46 5.16
C LYS A 153 -29.87 -29.97 6.35
#